data_AF-A0A6A6DBS8-F1
#
_entry.id   AF-A0A6A6DBS8-F1
#
_cell.length_a   1.000
_cell.length_b   1.000
_cell.length_c   1.000
_cell.angle_alpha   90.00
_cell.angle_beta   90.00
_cell.angle_gamma   90.00
#
_symmetry.space_group_name_H-M   'P 1'
#
loop_
_entity.id
_entity.type
_entity.pdbx_description
1 polymer ?
#
loop_
_entity_poly.entity_id
_entity_poly.type
_entity_poly.pdbx_seq_one_letter_code
_entity_poly.pdbx_strand_id
1 'polypeptide(L)'
;IGDPVLLDKIDKLFACDVGEYIDLPQLVVVGDQSSGKSSVLEGLTRLPFPRDSGLCTKFATQITFRRAASHSIKVSILPDPNSTAEYQERVKEWNK
;
A
#
# COMPACT_ATOMS: atom_id res chain seq x y z
N ILE A 1 -13.49 12.29 13.65
CA ILE A 1 -12.19 11.81 13.11
C ILE A 1 -12.30 10.29 12.96
N GLY A 2 -12.24 9.75 11.74
CA GLY A 2 -12.79 8.46 11.25
C GLY A 2 -12.95 7.29 12.24
N ASP A 3 -14.11 6.63 12.18
CA ASP A 3 -14.45 5.41 12.93
C ASP A 3 -13.51 4.25 12.52
N PRO A 4 -12.71 3.69 13.46
CA PRO A 4 -11.82 2.56 13.17
C PRO A 4 -12.53 1.35 12.59
N VAL A 5 -13.79 1.10 12.98
CA VAL A 5 -14.58 -0.04 12.50
C VAL A 5 -14.96 0.16 11.04
N LEU A 6 -15.24 1.40 10.64
CA LEU A 6 -15.55 1.74 9.24
C LEU A 6 -14.31 1.59 8.35
N LEU A 7 -13.15 2.06 8.82
CA LEU A 7 -11.89 1.93 8.06
C LEU A 7 -11.48 0.47 7.86
N ASP A 8 -11.67 -0.41 8.87
CA ASP A 8 -11.39 -1.84 8.71
C ASP A 8 -12.32 -2.51 7.69
N LYS A 9 -13.58 -2.08 7.59
CA LYS A 9 -14.49 -2.54 6.53
C LYS A 9 -14.04 -2.08 5.15
N ILE A 10 -13.61 -0.83 5.00
CA ILE A 10 -13.09 -0.30 3.73
C ILE A 10 -11.83 -1.07 3.32
N ASP A 11 -10.91 -1.33 4.25
CA ASP A 11 -9.71 -2.14 3.98
C ASP A 11 -10.05 -3.56 3.52
N LYS A 12 -11.04 -4.21 4.16
CA LYS A 12 -11.51 -5.56 3.79
C LYS A 12 -12.13 -5.57 2.39
N LEU A 13 -12.89 -4.53 2.05
CA LEU A 13 -13.42 -4.37 0.70
C LEU A 13 -12.29 -4.22 -0.32
N PHE A 14 -11.30 -3.37 -0.04
CA PHE A 14 -10.12 -3.23 -0.89
C PHE A 14 -9.37 -4.55 -1.11
N ALA A 15 -9.21 -5.36 -0.07
CA ALA A 15 -8.54 -6.66 -0.17
C ALA A 15 -9.31 -7.70 -1.00
N CYS A 16 -10.59 -7.45 -1.30
CA CYS A 16 -11.41 -8.30 -2.16
C CYS A 16 -11.48 -7.80 -3.61
N ASP A 17 -10.65 -6.81 -3.99
CA ASP A 17 -10.63 -6.18 -5.32
C ASP A 17 -12.00 -5.65 -5.77
N VAL A 18 -12.87 -5.31 -4.81
CA VAL A 18 -14.23 -4.81 -5.13
C VAL A 18 -14.24 -3.39 -5.70
N GLY A 19 -13.09 -2.73 -5.73
CA GLY A 19 -12.93 -1.40 -6.33
C GLY A 19 -13.29 -1.35 -7.82
N GLU A 20 -13.35 -2.50 -8.50
CA GLU A 20 -13.87 -2.57 -9.87
C GLU A 20 -15.41 -2.50 -9.97
N TYR A 21 -16.12 -2.74 -8.85
CA TYR A 21 -17.57 -2.81 -8.80
C TYR A 21 -18.21 -1.67 -7.99
N ILE A 22 -17.47 -1.11 -7.02
CA ILE A 22 -17.94 -0.02 -6.16
C ILE A 22 -16.85 1.04 -5.95
N ASP A 23 -17.26 2.30 -5.91
CA ASP A 23 -16.36 3.42 -5.62
C ASP A 23 -15.98 3.41 -4.12
N LEU A 24 -14.72 3.10 -3.84
CA LEU A 24 -14.15 3.21 -2.49
C LEU A 24 -13.45 4.56 -2.33
N PRO A 25 -13.44 5.16 -1.11
CA PRO A 25 -12.71 6.39 -0.87
C PRO A 25 -11.21 6.24 -1.15
N GLN A 26 -10.67 7.07 -2.04
CA GLN A 26 -9.26 7.06 -2.45
C GLN A 26 -8.68 8.47 -2.48
N LEU A 27 -7.40 8.59 -2.13
CA LEU A 27 -6.60 9.79 -2.35
C LEU A 27 -5.55 9.47 -3.40
N VAL A 28 -5.66 10.11 -4.57
CA VAL A 28 -4.73 9.93 -5.68
C VAL A 28 -3.92 11.20 -5.88
N VAL A 29 -2.60 11.07 -5.98
CA VAL A 29 -1.67 12.19 -6.23
C VAL A 29 -1.12 12.05 -7.64
N VAL A 30 -1.45 12.99 -8.53
CA VAL A 30 -1.06 12.99 -9.95
C VAL A 30 -0.22 14.23 -10.27
N GLY A 31 0.81 14.07 -11.10
CA GLY A 31 1.63 15.19 -11.60
C GLY A 31 2.97 14.74 -12.20
N ASP A 32 3.66 15.66 -12.86
CA ASP A 32 4.90 15.41 -13.61
C ASP A 32 6.04 14.84 -12.75
N GLN A 33 7.02 14.18 -13.39
CA GLN A 33 8.21 13.70 -12.67
C GLN A 33 8.85 14.84 -11.87
N SER A 34 9.26 14.55 -10.63
CA SER A 34 9.87 15.53 -9.72
C SER A 34 8.97 16.67 -9.23
N SER A 35 7.64 16.60 -9.43
CA SER A 35 6.67 17.59 -8.89
C SER A 35 6.38 17.49 -7.38
N GLY A 36 7.11 16.65 -6.64
CA GLY A 36 6.95 16.53 -5.18
C GLY A 36 5.86 15.55 -4.71
N LYS A 37 5.33 14.68 -5.59
CA LYS A 37 4.33 13.65 -5.22
C LYS A 37 4.76 12.80 -4.03
N SER A 38 5.99 12.30 -4.04
CA SER A 38 6.56 11.53 -2.92
C SER A 38 6.62 12.37 -1.64
N SER A 39 7.02 13.64 -1.73
CA SER A 39 7.05 14.54 -0.57
C SER A 39 5.66 14.80 0.04
N VAL A 40 4.61 14.89 -0.78
CA VAL A 40 3.22 15.01 -0.29
C VAL A 40 2.80 13.73 0.44
N LEU A 41 3.05 12.56 -0.15
CA LEU A 41 2.73 11.28 0.48
C LEU A 41 3.54 11.06 1.76
N GLU A 42 4.84 11.41 1.77
CA GLU A 42 5.67 11.39 2.98
C GLU A 42 5.14 12.31 4.08
N GLY A 43 4.69 13.52 3.73
CA GLY A 43 4.11 14.45 4.70
C GLY A 43 2.83 13.91 5.36
N LEU A 44 2.00 13.20 4.58
CA LEU A 44 0.75 12.60 5.06
C LEU A 44 0.99 11.32 5.87
N THR A 45 1.88 10.45 5.40
CA THR A 45 2.10 9.11 5.95
C THR A 45 3.18 9.08 7.03
N ARG A 46 4.08 10.09 7.05
CA ARG A 46 5.32 10.13 7.83
C ARG A 46 6.27 8.95 7.58
N LEU A 47 6.06 8.20 6.50
CA LEU A 47 6.99 7.17 6.05
C LEU A 47 7.90 7.76 4.99
N PRO A 48 9.20 7.42 4.98
CA PRO A 48 10.09 7.83 3.91
C PRO A 48 9.70 7.09 2.62
N PHE A 49 9.49 7.83 1.54
CA PHE A 49 9.35 7.25 0.20
C PHE A 49 10.71 7.34 -0.52
N PRO A 50 11.04 6.40 -1.42
CA PRO A 50 12.30 6.45 -2.15
C PRO A 50 12.39 7.74 -2.97
N ARG A 51 13.52 8.44 -2.84
CA ARG A 51 13.88 9.65 -3.59
C ARG A 51 15.19 9.36 -4.32
N ASP A 52 15.11 8.97 -5.58
CA ASP A 52 16.29 8.76 -6.43
C ASP A 52 16.12 9.56 -7.74
N SER A 53 17.22 9.92 -8.38
CA SER A 53 17.26 10.65 -9.66
C SER A 53 16.71 9.83 -10.84
N GLY A 54 16.57 8.50 -10.67
CA GLY A 54 15.91 7.59 -11.60
C GLY A 54 14.41 7.38 -11.35
N LEU A 55 13.91 6.15 -11.54
CA LEU A 55 12.52 5.78 -11.22
C LEU A 55 12.30 5.75 -9.70
N CYS A 56 11.52 6.69 -9.17
CA CYS A 56 11.25 6.81 -7.73
C CYS A 56 10.39 5.66 -7.15
N THR A 57 9.64 4.93 -8.00
CA THR A 57 8.82 3.78 -7.58
C THR A 57 9.02 2.62 -8.55
N LYS A 58 9.83 1.63 -8.17
CA LYS A 58 10.08 0.43 -8.99
C LYS A 58 9.07 -0.69 -8.74
N PHE A 59 8.40 -0.67 -7.59
CA PHE A 59 7.43 -1.66 -7.18
C PHE A 59 6.20 -0.99 -6.58
N ALA A 60 5.01 -1.44 -6.99
CA ALA A 60 3.78 -1.04 -6.33
C ALA A 60 3.86 -1.43 -4.85
N THR A 61 3.77 -0.45 -3.97
CA THR A 61 3.87 -0.65 -2.53
C THR A 61 2.55 -0.24 -1.90
N GLN A 62 1.84 -1.20 -1.32
CA GLN A 62 0.63 -0.93 -0.55
C GLN A 62 1.01 -0.63 0.90
N ILE A 63 0.55 0.51 1.42
CA ILE A 63 0.77 0.92 2.80
C ILE A 63 -0.59 1.11 3.47
N THR A 64 -0.85 0.35 4.54
CA THR A 64 -2.10 0.44 5.29
C THR A 64 -1.80 0.87 6.73
N PHE A 65 -2.32 2.04 7.13
CA PHE A 65 -2.23 2.52 8.51
C PHE A 65 -3.47 2.12 9.30
N ARG A 66 -3.27 1.43 10.42
CA ARG A 66 -4.35 1.05 11.35
C ARG A 66 -4.12 1.67 12.71
N ARG A 67 -5.18 2.19 13.32
CA ARG A 67 -5.15 2.56 14.74
C ARG A 67 -5.16 1.29 15.56
N ALA A 68 -4.17 1.12 16.42
CA ALA A 68 -4.04 -0.01 17.33
C ALA A 68 -3.54 0.47 18.70
N ALA A 69 -3.88 -0.27 19.75
CA ALA A 69 -3.39 0.02 21.10
C ALA A 69 -1.86 -0.15 21.22
N SER A 70 -1.27 -1.03 20.41
CA SER A 70 0.15 -1.31 20.34
C SER A 70 0.71 -0.99 18.95
N HIS A 71 1.97 -0.56 18.90
CA HIS A 71 2.67 -0.34 17.64
C HIS A 71 3.24 -1.66 17.11
N SER A 72 2.92 -2.00 15.86
CA SER A 72 3.46 -3.19 15.17
C SER A 72 3.57 -2.92 13.67
N ILE A 73 4.59 -3.49 13.04
CA ILE A 73 4.79 -3.43 11.59
C ILE A 73 4.76 -4.87 11.06
N LYS A 74 4.02 -5.10 9.97
CA LYS A 74 4.02 -6.36 9.23
C LYS A 74 4.41 -6.06 7.80
N VAL A 75 5.41 -6.76 7.28
CA VAL A 75 5.84 -6.64 5.88
C VAL A 75 5.64 -7.98 5.20
N SER A 76 5.01 -7.97 4.02
CA SER A 76 4.77 -9.17 3.22
C SER A 76 4.85 -8.83 1.74
N ILE A 77 5.18 -9.81 0.91
CA ILE A 77 5.19 -9.65 -0.54
C ILE A 77 3.95 -10.34 -1.10
N LEU A 78 3.16 -9.61 -1.90
CA LEU A 78 2.04 -10.18 -2.64
C LEU A 78 2.58 -10.72 -3.98
N PRO A 79 2.52 -12.04 -4.23
CA PRO A 79 2.99 -12.59 -5.50
C PRO A 79 2.00 -12.28 -6.63
N ASP A 80 2.51 -12.23 -7.86
CA ASP A 80 1.68 -12.19 -9.07
C ASP A 80 0.80 -13.47 -9.13
N PRO A 81 -0.53 -13.36 -9.23
CA PRO A 81 -1.42 -14.51 -9.37
C PRO A 81 -1.09 -15.44 -10.54
N ASN A 82 -0.44 -14.91 -11.58
CA ASN A 82 -0.06 -15.66 -12.79
C ASN A 82 1.34 -16.29 -12.71
N SER A 83 2.08 -16.07 -11.61
CA SER A 83 3.40 -16.66 -11.41
C SER A 83 3.35 -18.14 -11.00
N THR A 84 4.46 -18.87 -11.12
CA THR A 84 4.51 -20.31 -10.79
C THR A 84 4.25 -20.58 -9.31
N ALA A 85 3.70 -21.75 -8.97
CA ALA A 85 3.37 -22.12 -7.59
C ALA A 85 4.60 -22.04 -6.67
N GLU A 86 5.76 -22.49 -7.16
CA GLU A 86 7.03 -22.46 -6.43
C GLU A 86 7.47 -21.02 -6.14
N TYR A 87 7.27 -20.11 -7.10
CA TYR A 87 7.56 -18.68 -6.89
C TYR A 87 6.62 -18.08 -5.84
N GLN A 88 5.32 -18.37 -5.93
CA GLN A 88 4.33 -17.86 -4.99
C GLN A 88 4.61 -18.32 -3.56
N GLU A 89 4.94 -19.60 -3.36
CA GLU A 89 5.29 -20.15 -2.04
C GLU A 89 6.56 -19.48 -1.49
N ARG A 90 7.63 -19.46 -2.28
CA ARG A 90 8.91 -18.85 -1.87
C ARG A 90 8.74 -17.39 -1.43
N VAL A 91 7.90 -16.63 -2.13
CA VAL A 91 7.66 -15.22 -1.84
C VAL A 91 6.77 -15.03 -0.62
N LYS A 92 5.79 -15.91 -0.39
CA LYS A 92 4.93 -15.90 0.81
C LYS A 92 5.70 -16.28 2.08
N GLU A 93 6.72 -17.11 1.98
CA GLU A 93 7.58 -17.50 3.10
C GLU A 93 8.54 -16.39 3.55
N TRP A 94 8.78 -15.38 2.70
CA TRP A 94 9.60 -14.25 3.07
C TRP A 94 8.95 -13.46 4.22
N ASN A 95 9.70 -13.31 5.32
CA ASN A 95 9.29 -12.53 6.48
C ASN A 95 10.44 -11.63 6.93
N LYS A 96 10.12 -10.39 7.34
CA LYS A 96 11.06 -9.42 7.91
C LYS A 96 10.42 -8.71 9.09
#